data_AF-A0A5K1FD37-F1
#
_entry.id   AF-A0A5K1FD37-F1
#
_cell.length_a   1.000
_cell.length_b   1.000
_cell.length_c   1.000
_cell.angle_alpha   90.00
_cell.angle_beta   90.00
_cell.angle_gamma   90.00
#
_symmetry.space_group_name_H-M   'P 1'
#
loop_
_entity.id
_entity.type
_entity.pdbx_description
1 polymer ?
#
loop_
_entity_poly.entity_id
_entity_poly.type
_entity_poly.pdbx_seq_one_letter_code
_entity_poly.pdbx_strand_id
1 'polypeptide(L)'
;MSSQDLLRYVDGSSTPPLEINPEYIKWNQSDQIALSWILSIVSESILTQIVSYDVAREVWVALAKAHASHSNICVLQLKRDLQNAKKNDKSMLAYFNHMRFCVNSLRAVNKIVSSSEYSQWLVKRV
;
A
#
# COMPACT_ATOMS: atom_id res chain seq x y z
N MET A 1 4.32 29.32 -0.17
CA MET A 1 4.64 27.92 -0.55
C MET A 1 3.33 27.26 -0.91
N SER A 2 3.14 26.91 -2.18
CA SER A 2 1.95 26.18 -2.61
C SER A 2 2.11 24.70 -2.24
N SER A 3 1.02 23.99 -1.94
CA SER A 3 1.09 22.54 -1.61
C SER A 3 1.75 21.71 -2.72
N GLN A 4 1.63 22.15 -3.97
CA GLN A 4 2.29 21.55 -5.13
C GLN A 4 3.83 21.61 -5.05
N ASP A 5 4.38 22.61 -4.34
CA ASP A 5 5.82 22.76 -4.18
C ASP A 5 6.40 21.69 -3.25
N LEU A 6 5.60 21.06 -2.39
CA LEU A 6 6.04 20.01 -1.48
C LEU A 6 6.06 18.62 -2.14
N LEU A 7 5.22 18.40 -3.16
CA LEU A 7 5.15 17.13 -3.89
C LEU A 7 6.48 16.78 -4.56
N ARG A 8 7.25 17.79 -5.00
CA ARG A 8 8.57 17.60 -5.63
C ARG A 8 9.60 16.90 -4.74
N TYR A 9 9.40 16.94 -3.42
CA TYR A 9 10.29 16.30 -2.45
C TYR A 9 9.87 14.83 -2.20
N VAL A 10 8.59 14.52 -2.42
CA VAL A 10 8.01 13.19 -2.22
C VAL A 10 8.20 12.31 -3.46
N ASP A 11 8.02 12.86 -4.66
CA ASP A 11 8.16 12.16 -5.93
C ASP A 11 9.64 11.92 -6.33
N GLY A 12 10.58 12.65 -5.71
CA GLY A 12 12.00 12.62 -6.01
C GLY A 12 12.46 13.54 -7.14
N SER A 13 11.60 14.45 -7.58
CA SER A 13 11.96 15.52 -8.54
C SER A 13 12.98 16.50 -7.95
N SER A 14 13.00 16.67 -6.62
CA SER A 14 14.00 17.42 -5.88
C SER A 14 14.91 16.49 -5.11
N THR A 15 16.19 16.49 -5.46
CA THR A 15 17.22 15.69 -4.79
C THR A 15 18.04 16.55 -3.84
N PRO A 16 18.56 15.97 -2.74
CA PRO A 16 19.39 16.70 -1.80
C PRO A 16 20.65 17.22 -2.51
N PRO A 17 21.01 18.50 -2.33
CA PRO A 17 22.29 19.03 -2.80
C PRO A 17 23.47 18.22 -2.21
N LEU A 18 24.51 18.01 -3.02
CA LEU A 18 25.68 17.19 -2.64
C LEU A 18 26.56 17.84 -1.56
N GLU A 19 26.45 19.16 -1.39
CA GLU A 19 27.24 19.93 -0.44
C GLU A 19 26.34 20.62 0.58
N ILE A 20 26.81 20.70 1.82
CA ILE A 20 26.14 21.43 2.90
C ILE A 20 26.35 22.93 2.63
N ASN A 21 25.46 23.50 1.84
CA ASN A 21 25.43 24.92 1.49
C ASN A 21 24.09 25.54 1.90
N PRO A 22 23.91 26.87 1.79
CA PRO A 22 22.64 27.51 2.12
C PRO A 22 21.43 26.96 1.34
N GLU A 23 21.65 26.40 0.14
CA GLU A 23 20.60 25.76 -0.65
C GLU A 23 20.20 24.40 -0.08
N TYR A 24 21.13 23.63 0.49
CA TYR A 24 20.83 22.43 1.26
C TYR A 24 19.93 22.72 2.46
N ILE A 25 20.18 23.82 3.18
CA ILE A 25 19.36 24.21 4.33
C ILE A 25 17.92 24.51 3.88
N LYS A 26 17.74 25.24 2.77
CA LYS A 26 16.40 25.53 2.20
C LYS A 26 15.69 24.27 1.72
N TRP A 27 16.43 23.37 1.05
CA TRP A 27 15.93 22.07 0.62
C TRP A 27 15.45 21.25 1.82
N ASN A 28 16.29 21.13 2.85
CA ASN A 28 16.00 20.36 4.05
C ASN A 28 14.78 20.91 4.78
N GLN A 29 14.63 22.23 4.91
CA GLN A 29 13.42 22.82 5.51
C GLN A 29 12.14 22.41 4.77
N SER A 30 12.19 22.38 3.43
CA SER A 30 11.04 21.99 2.62
C SER A 30 10.76 20.48 2.70
N ASP A 31 11.80 19.65 2.73
CA ASP A 31 11.69 18.21 2.91
C ASP A 31 11.09 17.88 4.29
N GLN A 32 11.55 18.54 5.37
CA GLN A 32 11.01 18.33 6.71
C GLN A 32 9.53 18.76 6.84
N ILE A 33 9.10 19.78 6.10
CA ILE A 33 7.67 20.15 6.03
C ILE A 33 6.87 19.05 5.34
N ALA A 34 7.37 18.51 4.22
CA ALA A 34 6.72 17.39 3.54
C ALA A 34 6.67 16.14 4.42
N LEU A 35 7.75 15.85 5.14
CA LEU A 35 7.84 14.75 6.10
C LEU A 35 6.79 14.89 7.21
N SER A 36 6.71 16.06 7.86
CA SER A 36 5.70 16.33 8.90
C SER A 36 4.27 16.15 8.38
N TRP A 37 4.00 16.60 7.15
CA TRP A 37 2.72 16.36 6.49
C TRP A 37 2.43 14.86 6.29
N ILE A 38 3.39 14.08 5.81
CA ILE A 38 3.24 12.64 5.65
C ILE A 38 3.00 11.97 7.01
N LEU A 39 3.75 12.36 8.05
CA LEU A 39 3.57 11.82 9.40
C LEU A 39 2.20 12.15 10.00
N SER A 40 1.59 13.29 9.62
CA SER A 40 0.28 13.69 10.12
C SER A 40 -0.90 12.88 9.58
N ILE A 41 -0.73 12.21 8.44
CA ILE A 41 -1.80 11.47 7.75
C ILE A 41 -1.71 9.95 7.95
N VAL A 42 -0.63 9.46 8.54
CA VAL A 42 -0.39 8.03 8.78
C VAL A 42 -0.82 7.63 10.19
N SER A 43 -1.18 6.36 10.36
CA SER A 43 -1.53 5.79 11.67
C SER A 43 -0.30 5.44 12.51
N GLU A 44 -0.44 5.40 13.83
CA GLU A 44 0.63 5.07 14.79
C GLU A 44 1.36 3.75 14.48
N SER A 45 0.61 2.74 14.00
CA SER A 45 1.16 1.45 13.57
C SER A 45 2.20 1.59 12.46
N ILE A 46 1.96 2.50 11.51
CA ILE A 46 2.87 2.77 10.40
C ILE A 46 3.99 3.71 10.84
N LEU A 47 3.70 4.69 11.72
CA LEU A 47 4.69 5.62 12.28
C LEU A 47 5.90 4.90 12.86
N THR A 48 5.68 3.83 13.65
CA THR A 48 6.78 3.04 14.23
C THR A 48 7.70 2.38 13.20
N GLN A 49 7.23 2.16 11.96
CA GLN A 49 8.00 1.53 10.88
C GLN A 49 8.78 2.56 10.05
N ILE A 50 8.36 3.83 10.07
CA ILE A 50 8.92 4.89 9.22
C ILE A 50 9.69 5.95 10.00
N VAL A 51 9.64 5.95 11.34
CA VAL A 51 10.33 6.92 12.21
C VAL A 51 11.85 6.92 12.05
N SER A 52 12.41 5.86 11.46
CA SER A 52 13.84 5.73 11.20
C SER A 52 14.33 6.45 9.94
N TYR A 53 13.43 7.05 9.16
CA TYR A 53 13.78 7.76 7.92
C TYR A 53 13.70 9.26 8.14
N ASP A 54 14.75 9.97 7.74
CA ASP A 54 14.88 11.41 7.91
C ASP A 54 14.48 12.21 6.65
N VAL A 55 14.25 11.51 5.54
CA VAL A 55 13.93 12.11 4.23
C VAL A 55 12.50 11.76 3.81
N ALA A 56 11.70 12.75 3.43
CA ALA A 56 10.29 12.57 3.07
C ALA A 56 10.07 11.53 1.97
N ARG A 57 10.97 11.48 0.98
CA ARG A 57 10.96 10.48 -0.09
C ARG A 57 11.13 9.05 0.42
N GLU A 58 12.05 8.84 1.36
CA GLU A 58 12.31 7.51 1.91
C GLU A 58 11.10 7.01 2.71
N VAL A 59 10.51 7.89 3.52
CA VAL A 59 9.25 7.64 4.22
C VAL A 59 8.15 7.25 3.23
N TRP A 60 7.98 8.00 2.14
CA TRP A 60 6.98 7.73 1.12
C TRP A 60 7.18 6.37 0.43
N VAL A 61 8.43 6.04 0.08
CA VAL A 61 8.77 4.73 -0.51
C VAL A 61 8.52 3.59 0.47
N ALA A 62 8.88 3.77 1.75
CA ALA A 62 8.62 2.78 2.80
C ALA A 62 7.11 2.57 3.00
N LEU A 63 6.33 3.66 3.04
CA LEU A 63 4.87 3.62 3.13
C LEU A 63 4.25 2.86 1.95
N ALA A 64 4.69 3.17 0.72
CA ALA A 64 4.21 2.49 -0.48
C ALA A 64 4.52 0.98 -0.43
N LYS A 65 5.72 0.60 0.02
CA LYS A 65 6.11 -0.81 0.20
C LYS A 65 5.30 -1.50 1.29
N ALA A 66 5.08 -0.86 2.43
CA ALA A 66 4.29 -1.39 3.54
C ALA A 66 2.84 -1.64 3.11
N HIS A 67 2.23 -0.66 2.42
CA HIS A 67 0.88 -0.79 1.89
C HIS A 67 0.78 -1.90 0.82
N ALA A 68 1.74 -1.96 -0.11
CA ALA A 68 1.80 -3.03 -1.10
C ALA A 68 1.96 -4.42 -0.46
N SER A 69 2.77 -4.52 0.60
CA SER A 69 2.96 -5.77 1.36
C SER A 69 1.69 -6.19 2.09
N HIS A 70 1.02 -5.25 2.77
CA HIS A 70 -0.25 -5.49 3.43
C HIS A 70 -1.33 -5.95 2.43
N SER A 71 -1.42 -5.27 1.29
CA SER A 71 -2.28 -5.66 0.16
C SER A 71 -1.98 -7.09 -0.32
N ASN A 72 -0.70 -7.44 -0.52
CA ASN A 72 -0.31 -8.80 -0.94
C ASN A 72 -0.66 -9.86 0.10
N ILE A 73 -0.45 -9.60 1.40
CA ILE A 73 -0.82 -10.51 2.49
C ILE A 73 -2.33 -10.71 2.52
N CYS A 74 -3.11 -9.62 2.41
CA CYS A 74 -4.57 -9.67 2.34
C CYS A 74 -5.03 -10.53 1.15
N VAL A 75 -4.44 -10.35 -0.03
CA VAL A 75 -4.73 -11.18 -1.21
C VAL A 75 -4.44 -12.66 -0.95
N LEU A 76 -3.31 -12.99 -0.32
CA LEU A 76 -2.95 -14.38 0.01
C LEU A 76 -3.91 -14.99 1.05
N GLN A 77 -4.31 -14.21 2.06
CA GLN A 77 -5.30 -14.62 3.05
C GLN A 77 -6.65 -14.91 2.38
N LEU A 78 -7.14 -14.01 1.54
CA LEU A 78 -8.40 -14.22 0.79
C LEU A 78 -8.32 -15.44 -0.14
N LYS A 79 -7.19 -15.65 -0.83
CA LYS A 79 -6.98 -16.86 -1.65
C LYS A 79 -6.98 -18.13 -0.80
N ARG A 80 -6.33 -18.10 0.37
CA ARG A 80 -6.30 -19.22 1.32
C ARG A 80 -7.70 -19.51 1.88
N ASP A 81 -8.45 -18.47 2.25
CA ASP A 81 -9.81 -18.61 2.76
C ASP A 81 -10.73 -19.23 1.71
N LEU A 82 -10.60 -18.82 0.44
CA LEU A 82 -11.31 -19.45 -0.69
C LEU A 82 -10.93 -20.93 -0.90
N GLN A 83 -9.66 -21.29 -0.72
CA GLN A 83 -9.20 -22.68 -0.83
C GLN A 83 -9.69 -23.54 0.34
N ASN A 84 -9.71 -22.96 1.54
CA ASN A 84 -10.09 -23.63 2.78
C ASN A 84 -11.59 -23.63 3.04
N ALA A 85 -12.36 -22.85 2.28
CA ALA A 85 -13.81 -22.90 2.28
C ALA A 85 -14.28 -24.25 1.70
N LYS A 86 -14.24 -25.30 2.53
CA LYS A 86 -14.95 -26.56 2.31
C LYS A 86 -16.35 -26.42 2.86
N LYS A 87 -17.33 -27.06 2.20
CA LYS A 87 -18.78 -27.06 2.51
C LYS A 87 -19.14 -27.57 3.92
N ASN A 88 -18.18 -27.90 4.76
CA ASN A 88 -18.40 -28.79 5.90
C ASN A 88 -18.75 -28.11 7.22
N ASP A 89 -19.01 -26.79 7.28
CA ASP A 89 -19.53 -26.22 8.54
C ASP A 89 -20.23 -24.85 8.45
N LYS A 90 -20.65 -24.42 7.25
CA LYS A 90 -21.34 -23.14 7.07
C LYS A 90 -22.56 -23.33 6.18
N SER A 91 -23.67 -22.67 6.51
CA SER A 91 -24.84 -22.65 5.63
C SER A 91 -24.42 -22.20 4.22
N MET A 92 -25.03 -22.77 3.18
CA MET A 92 -24.68 -22.48 1.77
C MET A 92 -24.65 -20.97 1.47
N LEU A 93 -25.51 -20.20 2.14
CA LEU A 93 -25.58 -18.75 2.07
C LEU A 93 -24.35 -18.06 2.70
N ALA A 94 -23.87 -18.52 3.86
CA ALA A 94 -22.69 -17.98 4.51
C ALA A 94 -21.41 -18.26 3.69
N TYR A 95 -21.31 -19.43 3.06
CA TYR A 95 -20.25 -19.73 2.11
C TYR A 95 -20.28 -18.77 0.90
N PHE A 96 -21.45 -18.59 0.29
CA PHE A 96 -21.60 -17.74 -0.89
C PHE A 96 -21.31 -16.26 -0.58
N ASN A 97 -21.77 -15.76 0.57
CA ASN A 97 -21.49 -14.39 1.01
C ASN A 97 -20.01 -14.18 1.31
N HIS A 98 -19.34 -15.16 1.93
CA HIS A 98 -17.91 -15.07 2.20
C HIS A 98 -17.08 -15.09 0.90
N MET A 99 -17.45 -15.93 -0.06
CA MET A 99 -16.82 -15.97 -1.38
C MET A 99 -17.04 -14.67 -2.15
N ARG A 100 -18.26 -14.11 -2.13
CA ARG A 100 -18.58 -12.80 -2.72
C ARG A 100 -17.79 -11.66 -2.06
N PHE A 101 -17.65 -11.70 -0.73
CA PHE A 101 -16.82 -10.74 0.00
C PHE A 101 -15.36 -10.81 -0.46
N CYS A 102 -14.78 -12.01 -0.53
CA CYS A 102 -13.40 -12.19 -0.99
C CYS A 102 -13.20 -11.65 -2.42
N VAL A 103 -14.11 -11.98 -3.34
CA VAL A 103 -14.05 -11.52 -4.75
C VAL A 103 -14.18 -9.99 -4.84
N ASN A 104 -15.09 -9.39 -4.08
CA ASN A 104 -15.26 -7.94 -4.07
C ASN A 104 -14.06 -7.21 -3.44
N SER A 105 -13.49 -7.74 -2.35
CA SER A 105 -12.29 -7.20 -1.73
C SER A 105 -11.07 -7.30 -2.66
N LEU A 106 -10.92 -8.42 -3.38
CA LEU A 106 -9.88 -8.56 -4.42
C LEU A 106 -10.05 -7.54 -5.55
N ARG A 107 -11.30 -7.29 -5.99
CA ARG A 107 -11.60 -6.27 -7.00
C ARG A 107 -11.31 -4.85 -6.50
N ALA A 108 -11.60 -4.55 -5.23
CA ALA A 108 -11.39 -3.23 -4.62
C ALA A 108 -9.90 -2.88 -4.44
N VAL A 109 -9.03 -3.87 -4.23
CA VAL A 109 -7.58 -3.68 -4.04
C VAL A 109 -6.84 -3.32 -5.34
N ASN A 110 -7.56 -3.16 -6.47
CA ASN A 110 -7.00 -2.77 -7.77
C ASN A 110 -5.87 -3.66 -8.30
N LYS A 111 -5.67 -4.85 -7.71
CA LYS A 111 -5.09 -5.98 -8.44
C LYS A 111 -6.21 -6.54 -9.29
N ILE A 112 -6.29 -6.06 -10.52
CA ILE A 112 -7.04 -6.70 -11.59
C ILE A 112 -6.58 -8.16 -11.58
N VAL A 113 -7.38 -9.04 -10.97
CA VAL A 113 -7.30 -10.46 -11.30
C VAL A 113 -7.66 -10.48 -12.77
N SER A 114 -6.63 -10.59 -13.61
CA SER A 114 -6.79 -10.73 -15.05
C SER A 114 -7.86 -11.79 -15.27
N SER A 115 -8.84 -11.50 -16.14
CA SER A 115 -9.86 -12.46 -16.52
C SER A 115 -9.26 -13.81 -16.96
N SER A 116 -8.00 -13.83 -17.39
CA SER A 116 -7.22 -15.02 -17.71
C SER A 116 -6.92 -15.95 -16.51
N GLU A 117 -6.69 -15.43 -15.29
CA GLU A 117 -6.45 -16.24 -14.09
C GLU A 117 -7.76 -16.90 -13.58
N TYR A 118 -8.89 -16.21 -13.77
CA TYR A 118 -10.21 -16.69 -13.34
C TYR A 118 -10.65 -17.93 -14.14
N SER A 119 -10.40 -17.93 -15.45
CA SER A 119 -10.64 -19.09 -16.32
C SER A 119 -9.74 -20.28 -15.95
N GLN A 120 -8.49 -20.02 -15.55
CA GLN A 120 -7.56 -21.08 -15.17
C GLN A 120 -7.93 -21.78 -13.85
N TRP A 121 -8.56 -21.05 -12.92
CA TRP A 121 -9.10 -21.62 -11.68
C TRP A 121 -10.38 -22.44 -11.88
N LEU A 122 -11.15 -22.16 -12.94
CA LEU A 122 -12.35 -22.93 -13.29
C LEU A 122 -12.01 -24.22 -14.05
N VAL A 123 -11.02 -24.19 -14.95
CA VAL A 123 -10.65 -25.36 -15.78
C VAL A 123 -9.98 -26.48 -14.97
N LYS A 124 -9.26 -26.17 -13.88
CA LYS A 124 -8.66 -27.20 -12.99
C LYS A 124 -9.69 -27.95 -12.12
N ARG A 125 -10.99 -27.72 -12.31
CA ARG A 125 -12.08 -28.29 -11.50
C ARG A 125 -13.17 -29.00 -12.33
N VAL A 126 -12.93 -29.27 -13.62
CA VAL A 126 -13.58 -30.35 -14.36
C VAL A 126 -12.61 -31.52 -14.41
#